data_AF-A0A4P5YI33-F1
#
_entry.id   AF-A0A4P5YI33-F1
#
_cell.length_a   1.000
_cell.length_b   1.000
_cell.length_c   1.000
_cell.angle_alpha   90.00
_cell.angle_beta   90.00
_cell.angle_gamma   90.00
#
_symmetry.space_group_name_H-M   'P 1'
#
loop_
_entity.id
_entity.type
_entity.pdbx_description
1 polymer ?
#
loop_
_entity_poly.entity_id
_entity_poly.type
_entity_poly.pdbx_seq_one_letter_code
_entity_poly.pdbx_strand_id
1 'polypeptide(L)'
;MMPVLAAHDRQRSDWQHDLREHYRRFMSDRAALDSGLLNRLQYLNTFAVFLSLSTGTNSDNEIRDQVEYLTAEWHRAWFLPAWQWGRTPFPGGMPERIAWKLTTPNPSLTYYRAIIDEEEFGLAIASSLIVARRKLGMADDPDMIAALAWAGTIYRDEMVAHPDGGIIFQPGVYRDHRDYQYAGHQVLAPSLPPSPVDGIGPDTSHSHRTLVFLRQHTMAAQLLGQDATVFIRTARGFAQRFRCLLNERTLNGRRFWSTVNYTSGHDGLYRYRYVTTSESGYGPGELSGTMTLGWWGGNADGGLADFYGDMLTTFPLSEAAIRLYVGPNTTRVRHPMMTWPTFFNNGFAELLVRLASGQRAGRRLVSTNG
;
A
#
# COMPACT_ATOMS: atom_id res chain seq x y z
N MET A 1 -9.50 -1.41 -3.16
CA MET A 1 -8.57 -2.34 -3.81
C MET A 1 -9.03 -3.80 -3.76
N MET A 2 -9.04 -4.50 -2.61
CA MET A 2 -9.31 -5.95 -2.58
C MET A 2 -10.59 -6.43 -3.28
N PRO A 3 -11.75 -5.75 -3.15
CA PRO A 3 -12.94 -6.12 -3.92
C PRO A 3 -12.73 -6.08 -5.44
N VAL A 4 -12.00 -5.08 -5.95
CA VAL A 4 -11.69 -4.96 -7.39
C VAL A 4 -10.82 -6.12 -7.86
N LEU A 5 -9.73 -6.42 -7.13
CA LEU A 5 -8.84 -7.52 -7.48
C LEU A 5 -9.58 -8.85 -7.43
N ALA A 6 -10.34 -9.12 -6.36
CA ALA A 6 -11.07 -10.36 -6.20
C ALA A 6 -12.19 -10.55 -7.24
N ALA A 7 -12.89 -9.49 -7.65
CA ALA A 7 -13.92 -9.58 -8.68
C ALA A 7 -13.35 -10.04 -10.03
N HIS A 8 -12.15 -9.60 -10.39
CA HIS A 8 -11.50 -9.99 -11.64
C HIS A 8 -10.75 -11.31 -11.53
N ASP A 9 -9.95 -11.51 -10.47
CA ASP A 9 -9.18 -12.73 -10.26
C ASP A 9 -10.10 -13.97 -10.12
N ARG A 10 -11.35 -13.78 -9.65
CA ARG A 10 -12.37 -14.85 -9.53
C ARG A 10 -13.43 -14.83 -10.64
N GLN A 11 -13.30 -13.95 -11.64
CA GLN A 11 -14.23 -13.82 -12.76
C GLN A 11 -15.71 -13.66 -12.32
N ARG A 12 -15.96 -12.89 -11.25
CA ARG A 12 -17.29 -12.63 -10.71
C ARG A 12 -17.98 -11.49 -11.44
N SER A 13 -18.76 -11.83 -12.47
CA SER A 13 -19.44 -10.86 -13.34
C SER A 13 -20.42 -9.95 -12.60
N ASP A 14 -21.12 -10.49 -11.58
CA ASP A 14 -21.99 -9.73 -10.68
C ASP A 14 -21.22 -8.63 -9.94
N TRP A 15 -20.07 -8.95 -9.36
CA TRP A 15 -19.25 -7.99 -8.64
C TRP A 15 -18.59 -6.97 -9.57
N GLN A 16 -18.16 -7.41 -10.76
CA GLN A 16 -17.63 -6.52 -11.79
C GLN A 16 -18.70 -5.52 -12.26
N HIS A 17 -19.96 -5.95 -12.35
CA HIS A 17 -21.09 -5.08 -12.68
C HIS A 17 -21.33 -4.04 -11.57
N ASP A 18 -21.39 -4.43 -10.30
CA ASP A 18 -21.58 -3.50 -9.18
C ASP A 18 -20.47 -2.44 -9.10
N LEU A 19 -19.21 -2.86 -9.33
CA LEU A 19 -18.06 -1.96 -9.41
C LEU A 19 -18.18 -0.99 -10.59
N ARG A 20 -18.61 -1.47 -11.75
CA ARG A 20 -18.86 -0.63 -12.92
C ARG A 20 -19.93 0.41 -12.65
N GLU A 21 -21.05 0.02 -12.04
CA GLU A 21 -22.12 0.94 -11.64
C GLU A 21 -21.63 1.99 -10.63
N HIS A 22 -20.78 1.59 -9.68
CA HIS A 22 -20.16 2.53 -8.76
C HIS A 22 -19.32 3.60 -9.50
N TYR A 23 -18.47 3.17 -10.44
CA TYR A 23 -17.66 4.11 -11.22
C TYR A 23 -18.46 4.95 -12.20
N ARG A 24 -19.54 4.41 -12.80
CA ARG A 24 -20.50 5.18 -13.60
C ARG A 24 -21.10 6.34 -12.80
N ARG A 25 -21.58 6.06 -11.58
CA ARG A 25 -22.11 7.11 -10.69
C ARG A 25 -21.07 8.17 -10.36
N PHE A 26 -19.84 7.75 -10.06
CA PHE A 26 -18.73 8.68 -9.84
C PHE A 26 -18.43 9.54 -11.09
N MET A 27 -18.50 8.98 -12.29
CA MET A 27 -18.29 9.72 -13.53
C MET A 27 -19.37 10.77 -13.80
N SER A 28 -20.60 10.53 -13.33
CA SER A 28 -21.71 11.47 -13.39
C SER A 28 -21.62 12.58 -12.32
N ASP A 29 -21.02 12.28 -11.16
CA ASP A 29 -20.78 13.24 -10.08
C ASP A 29 -19.32 13.23 -9.63
N ARG A 30 -18.48 13.88 -10.43
CA ARG A 30 -17.02 13.93 -10.24
C ARG A 30 -16.61 14.80 -9.04
N ALA A 31 -17.52 15.64 -8.55
CA ALA A 31 -17.31 16.53 -7.41
C ALA A 31 -17.43 15.80 -6.07
N ALA A 32 -18.00 14.59 -6.04
CA ALA A 32 -18.14 13.77 -4.84
C ALA A 32 -16.79 13.41 -4.16
N LEU A 33 -15.65 13.60 -4.83
CA LEU A 33 -14.31 13.45 -4.27
C LEU A 33 -13.65 14.81 -3.98
N ASP A 34 -14.27 15.61 -3.11
CA ASP A 34 -13.61 16.76 -2.48
C ASP A 34 -12.72 16.27 -1.32
N SER A 35 -11.49 15.89 -1.66
CA SER A 35 -10.52 15.41 -0.68
C SER A 35 -9.11 15.81 -1.11
N GLY A 36 -8.22 15.99 -0.13
CA GLY A 36 -6.82 16.32 -0.40
C GLY A 36 -6.16 15.35 -1.40
N LEU A 37 -5.12 15.83 -2.10
CA LEU A 37 -4.48 15.14 -3.24
C LEU A 37 -4.24 13.65 -3.00
N LEU A 38 -3.68 13.27 -1.86
CA LEU A 38 -3.39 11.88 -1.53
C LEU A 38 -4.65 10.99 -1.48
N ASN A 39 -5.74 11.46 -0.88
CA ASN A 39 -7.00 10.70 -0.82
C ASN A 39 -7.59 10.54 -2.23
N ARG A 40 -7.50 11.58 -3.04
CA ARG A 40 -7.92 11.54 -4.44
C ARG A 40 -7.10 10.52 -5.23
N LEU A 41 -5.77 10.54 -5.11
CA LEU A 41 -4.87 9.57 -5.76
C LEU A 41 -5.17 8.14 -5.31
N GLN A 42 -5.43 7.90 -4.03
CA GLN A 42 -5.79 6.57 -3.54
C GLN A 42 -7.08 6.03 -4.17
N TYR A 43 -8.11 6.88 -4.32
CA TYR A 43 -9.35 6.50 -5.00
C TYR A 43 -9.10 6.25 -6.50
N LEU A 44 -8.44 7.19 -7.18
CA LEU A 44 -8.13 7.09 -8.60
C LEU A 44 -7.28 5.86 -8.91
N ASN A 45 -6.37 5.46 -8.02
CA ASN A 45 -5.63 4.21 -8.16
C ASN A 45 -6.53 2.98 -8.17
N THR A 46 -7.53 2.92 -7.29
CA THR A 46 -8.49 1.80 -7.29
C THR A 46 -9.32 1.79 -8.57
N PHE A 47 -9.72 2.96 -9.09
CA PHE A 47 -10.43 3.07 -10.36
C PHE A 47 -9.55 2.69 -11.56
N ALA A 48 -8.30 3.14 -11.60
CA ALA A 48 -7.35 2.78 -12.65
C ALA A 48 -7.09 1.26 -12.70
N VAL A 49 -6.99 0.60 -11.54
CA VAL A 49 -6.90 -0.87 -11.46
C VAL A 49 -8.18 -1.53 -12.00
N PHE A 50 -9.37 -1.01 -11.67
CA PHE A 50 -10.61 -1.54 -12.23
C PHE A 50 -10.63 -1.46 -13.76
N LEU A 51 -10.25 -0.30 -14.34
CA LEU A 51 -10.21 -0.11 -15.79
C LEU A 51 -9.20 -1.07 -16.45
N SER A 52 -7.99 -1.18 -15.92
CA SER A 52 -6.94 -2.05 -16.49
C SER A 52 -7.31 -3.53 -16.52
N LEU A 53 -8.21 -3.95 -15.62
CA LEU A 53 -8.74 -5.31 -15.55
C LEU A 53 -10.05 -5.51 -16.33
N SER A 54 -10.80 -4.45 -16.63
CA SER A 54 -12.14 -4.51 -17.28
C SER A 54 -12.15 -4.40 -18.81
N THR A 55 -11.05 -3.97 -19.42
CA THR A 55 -10.91 -3.80 -20.88
C THR A 55 -10.94 -5.14 -21.62
N GLY A 56 -11.63 -5.20 -22.78
CA GLY A 56 -11.88 -6.43 -23.54
C GLY A 56 -13.31 -6.97 -23.39
N THR A 57 -14.27 -6.11 -23.05
CA THR A 57 -15.70 -6.44 -22.92
C THR A 57 -16.54 -5.55 -23.85
N ASN A 58 -17.82 -5.87 -24.09
CA ASN A 58 -18.72 -5.15 -25.03
C ASN A 58 -19.02 -3.65 -24.71
N SER A 59 -18.21 -2.98 -23.89
CA SER A 59 -18.42 -1.62 -23.39
C SER A 59 -17.22 -0.69 -23.60
N ASP A 60 -16.42 -0.94 -24.64
CA ASP A 60 -15.13 -0.27 -24.81
C ASP A 60 -15.22 1.26 -24.95
N ASN A 61 -16.32 1.82 -25.46
CA ASN A 61 -16.49 3.28 -25.57
C ASN A 61 -16.60 3.96 -24.21
N GLU A 62 -17.42 3.43 -23.30
CA GLU A 62 -17.56 4.00 -21.97
C GLU A 62 -16.25 3.86 -21.16
N ILE A 63 -15.58 2.71 -21.28
CA ILE A 63 -14.28 2.49 -20.63
C ILE A 63 -13.25 3.47 -21.19
N ARG A 64 -13.27 3.75 -22.50
CA ARG A 64 -12.38 4.74 -23.15
C ARG A 64 -12.59 6.14 -22.56
N ASP A 65 -13.82 6.60 -22.42
CA ASP A 65 -14.12 7.91 -21.81
C ASP A 65 -13.61 7.99 -20.36
N GLN A 66 -13.74 6.90 -19.61
CA GLN A 66 -13.22 6.79 -18.24
C GLN A 66 -11.69 6.82 -18.20
N VAL A 67 -11.02 6.12 -19.13
CA VAL A 67 -9.56 6.14 -19.27
C VAL A 67 -9.06 7.54 -19.61
N GLU A 68 -9.70 8.24 -20.55
CA GLU A 68 -9.33 9.62 -20.91
C GLU A 68 -9.49 10.58 -19.74
N TYR A 69 -10.59 10.47 -18.99
CA TYR A 69 -10.78 11.25 -17.78
C TYR A 69 -9.67 10.99 -16.75
N LEU A 70 -9.34 9.73 -16.48
CA LEU A 70 -8.29 9.38 -15.52
C LEU A 70 -6.90 9.80 -16.00
N THR A 71 -6.64 9.73 -17.31
CA THR A 71 -5.42 10.28 -17.91
C THR A 71 -5.29 11.77 -17.61
N ALA A 72 -6.35 12.56 -17.81
CA ALA A 72 -6.33 13.99 -17.52
C ALA A 72 -6.17 14.31 -16.01
N GLU A 73 -6.83 13.54 -15.13
CA GLU A 73 -6.66 13.67 -13.69
C GLU A 73 -5.23 13.32 -13.23
N TRP A 74 -4.66 12.26 -13.81
CA TRP A 74 -3.29 11.85 -13.53
C TRP A 74 -2.30 12.94 -13.96
N HIS A 75 -2.39 13.45 -15.19
CA HIS A 75 -1.55 14.55 -15.68
C HIS A 75 -1.60 15.76 -14.76
N ARG A 76 -2.81 16.16 -14.35
CA ARG A 76 -3.00 17.28 -13.42
C ARG A 76 -2.27 17.04 -12.10
N ALA A 77 -2.42 15.85 -11.51
CA ALA A 77 -1.77 15.52 -10.24
C ALA A 77 -0.25 15.36 -10.37
N TRP A 78 0.22 14.78 -11.47
CA TRP A 78 1.62 14.47 -11.75
C TRP A 78 2.46 15.72 -11.95
N PHE A 79 1.89 16.74 -12.60
CA PHE A 79 2.55 18.01 -12.90
C PHE A 79 2.12 19.18 -12.00
N LEU A 80 1.22 18.96 -11.04
CA LEU A 80 0.92 19.97 -10.00
C LEU A 80 2.19 20.24 -9.19
N PRO A 81 2.49 21.52 -8.82
CA PRO A 81 3.65 21.82 -7.99
C PRO A 81 3.74 20.94 -6.76
N ALA A 82 4.78 20.11 -6.69
CA ALA A 82 4.84 19.01 -5.73
C ALA A 82 5.46 19.50 -4.42
N TRP A 83 4.68 19.48 -3.34
CA TRP A 83 5.14 19.88 -2.02
C TRP A 83 6.22 18.93 -1.48
N GLN A 84 7.13 19.43 -0.63
CA GLN A 84 8.14 18.63 0.05
C GLN A 84 8.47 19.27 1.41
N TRP A 85 8.72 18.44 2.43
CA TRP A 85 9.05 18.93 3.76
C TRP A 85 10.22 19.92 3.75
N GLY A 86 10.02 21.06 4.42
CA GLY A 86 11.07 22.08 4.64
C GLY A 86 11.54 22.79 3.37
N ARG A 87 10.77 22.75 2.27
CA ARG A 87 11.15 23.33 0.97
C ARG A 87 9.96 23.99 0.28
N THR A 88 10.26 24.85 -0.70
CA THR A 88 9.27 25.29 -1.68
C THR A 88 8.81 24.12 -2.56
N PRO A 89 7.56 24.10 -3.02
CA PRO A 89 7.09 23.07 -3.96
C PRO A 89 7.93 23.04 -5.25
N PHE A 90 8.10 21.84 -5.82
CA PHE A 90 8.76 21.62 -7.10
C PHE A 90 7.82 22.03 -8.25
N PRO A 91 8.11 23.10 -9.02
CA PRO A 91 7.20 23.60 -10.06
C PRO A 91 6.96 22.61 -11.20
N GLY A 92 7.92 21.73 -11.50
CA GLY A 92 7.82 20.63 -12.46
C GLY A 92 7.10 19.39 -11.92
N GLY A 93 6.50 19.48 -10.74
CA GLY A 93 5.66 18.44 -10.15
C GLY A 93 6.43 17.22 -9.63
N MET A 94 5.76 16.06 -9.63
CA MET A 94 6.31 14.81 -9.12
C MET A 94 7.58 14.36 -9.85
N PRO A 95 7.72 14.49 -11.19
CA PRO A 95 8.97 14.14 -11.89
C PRO A 95 10.19 14.89 -11.34
N GLU A 96 10.08 16.20 -11.17
CA GLU A 96 11.17 17.03 -10.63
C GLU A 96 11.48 16.63 -9.18
N ARG A 97 10.45 16.41 -8.36
CA ARG A 97 10.59 15.95 -6.97
C ARG A 97 11.31 14.60 -6.90
N ILE A 98 10.92 13.62 -7.72
CA ILE A 98 11.56 12.29 -7.78
C ILE A 98 13.02 12.44 -8.22
N ALA A 99 13.29 13.18 -9.29
CA ALA A 99 14.63 13.40 -9.79
C ALA A 99 15.54 14.01 -8.70
N TRP A 100 15.04 15.03 -7.99
CA TRP A 100 15.75 15.63 -6.86
C TRP A 100 16.03 14.62 -5.73
N LYS A 101 15.04 13.80 -5.35
CA LYS A 101 15.19 12.78 -4.29
C LYS A 101 16.25 11.73 -4.65
N LEU A 102 16.34 11.34 -5.91
CA LEU A 102 17.30 10.33 -6.37
C LEU A 102 18.71 10.89 -6.60
N THR A 103 18.84 12.19 -6.92
CA THR A 103 20.13 12.80 -7.29
C THR A 103 20.78 13.64 -6.19
N THR A 104 20.06 13.96 -5.12
CA THR A 104 20.60 14.77 -4.01
C THR A 104 21.21 13.88 -2.93
N PRO A 105 22.55 13.79 -2.83
CA PRO A 105 23.17 13.08 -1.72
C PRO A 105 23.00 13.87 -0.41
N ASN A 106 22.81 13.16 0.70
CA ASN A 106 22.94 13.68 2.06
C ASN A 106 22.19 15.00 2.34
N PRO A 107 20.86 15.05 2.20
CA PRO A 107 20.08 16.21 2.66
C PRO A 107 20.30 16.44 4.17
N SER A 108 19.98 17.65 4.64
CA SER A 108 20.05 17.97 6.07
C SER A 108 19.18 17.07 6.95
N LEU A 109 18.04 16.61 6.41
CA LEU A 109 17.22 15.56 7.00
C LEU A 109 17.01 14.43 5.99
N THR A 110 17.32 13.19 6.39
CA THR A 110 17.30 12.00 5.53
C THR A 110 15.93 11.76 4.91
N TYR A 111 14.85 12.02 5.66
CA TYR A 111 13.48 11.80 5.17
C TYR A 111 13.04 12.76 4.07
N TYR A 112 13.84 13.80 3.76
CA TYR A 112 13.56 14.60 2.58
C TYR A 112 13.65 13.78 1.28
N ARG A 113 14.45 12.71 1.27
CA ARG A 113 14.58 11.82 0.11
C ARG A 113 13.54 10.69 0.07
N ALA A 114 12.68 10.58 1.09
CA ALA A 114 11.68 9.52 1.13
C ALA A 114 10.74 9.62 -0.08
N ILE A 115 10.59 8.54 -0.84
CA ILE A 115 9.50 8.37 -1.79
C ILE A 115 8.24 8.12 -0.98
N ILE A 116 7.20 8.92 -1.17
CA ILE A 116 5.99 8.90 -0.33
C ILE A 116 4.79 8.39 -1.13
N ASP A 117 3.69 8.11 -0.42
CA ASP A 117 2.46 7.57 -1.02
C ASP A 117 2.00 8.37 -2.25
N GLU A 118 2.19 9.68 -2.29
CA GLU A 118 1.81 10.51 -3.46
C GLU A 118 2.53 10.07 -4.74
N GLU A 119 3.85 9.87 -4.73
CA GLU A 119 4.56 9.38 -5.91
C GLU A 119 4.21 7.93 -6.19
N GLU A 120 4.14 7.07 -5.17
CA GLU A 120 3.83 5.66 -5.39
C GLU A 120 2.45 5.48 -6.05
N PHE A 121 1.43 6.22 -5.60
CA PHE A 121 0.13 6.21 -6.26
C PHE A 121 0.18 6.79 -7.67
N GLY A 122 0.90 7.91 -7.89
CA GLY A 122 1.07 8.50 -9.22
C GLY A 122 1.68 7.51 -10.22
N LEU A 123 2.75 6.83 -9.82
CA LEU A 123 3.44 5.81 -10.62
C LEU A 123 2.53 4.59 -10.90
N ALA A 124 1.79 4.13 -9.90
CA ALA A 124 0.90 2.98 -10.00
C ALA A 124 -0.33 3.25 -10.89
N ILE A 125 -0.92 4.44 -10.80
CA ILE A 125 -2.00 4.91 -11.69
C ILE A 125 -1.51 4.92 -13.13
N ALA A 126 -0.35 5.54 -13.41
CA ALA A 126 0.24 5.58 -14.75
C ALA A 126 0.36 4.17 -15.35
N SER A 127 0.88 3.23 -14.55
CA SER A 127 1.06 1.83 -14.97
C SER A 127 -0.27 1.15 -15.32
N SER A 128 -1.32 1.39 -14.53
CA SER A 128 -2.64 0.83 -14.80
C SER A 128 -3.28 1.44 -16.05
N LEU A 129 -3.09 2.75 -16.27
CA LEU A 129 -3.59 3.44 -17.45
C LEU A 129 -2.85 3.00 -18.72
N ILE A 130 -1.54 2.73 -18.67
CA ILE A 130 -0.82 2.09 -19.78
C ILE A 130 -1.52 0.78 -20.18
N VAL A 131 -1.82 -0.08 -19.20
CA VAL A 131 -2.50 -1.35 -19.45
C VAL A 131 -3.87 -1.14 -20.09
N ALA A 132 -4.69 -0.26 -19.52
CA ALA A 132 -6.03 0.02 -20.03
C ALA A 132 -6.00 0.59 -21.45
N ARG A 133 -5.14 1.59 -21.71
CA ARG A 133 -4.97 2.24 -23.03
C ARG A 133 -4.58 1.23 -24.10
N ARG A 134 -3.56 0.40 -23.83
CA ARG A 134 -3.09 -0.61 -24.77
C ARG A 134 -4.15 -1.65 -25.10
N LYS A 135 -4.90 -2.14 -24.11
CA LYS A 135 -5.99 -3.10 -24.33
C LYS A 135 -7.16 -2.49 -25.13
N LEU A 136 -7.35 -1.17 -25.09
CA LEU A 136 -8.33 -0.43 -25.89
C LEU A 136 -7.80 0.03 -27.27
N GLY A 137 -6.55 -0.30 -27.63
CA GLY A 137 -5.92 0.20 -28.84
C GLY A 137 -5.73 1.72 -28.87
N MET A 138 -5.65 2.36 -27.70
CA MET A 138 -5.33 3.79 -27.59
C MET A 138 -3.82 4.01 -27.76
N ALA A 139 -3.44 5.19 -28.25
CA ALA A 139 -2.04 5.60 -28.31
C ALA A 139 -1.41 5.61 -26.91
N ASP A 140 -0.12 5.28 -26.84
CA ASP A 140 0.63 5.43 -25.60
C ASP A 140 0.73 6.89 -25.17
N ASP A 141 0.88 7.06 -23.87
CA ASP A 141 1.19 8.34 -23.25
C ASP A 141 2.67 8.34 -22.84
N PRO A 142 3.52 9.20 -23.44
CA PRO A 142 4.96 9.20 -23.17
C PRO A 142 5.30 9.55 -21.72
N ASP A 143 4.50 10.38 -21.06
CA ASP A 143 4.74 10.74 -19.66
C ASP A 143 4.44 9.57 -18.72
N MET A 144 3.43 8.76 -19.04
CA MET A 144 3.16 7.54 -18.28
C MET A 144 4.25 6.49 -18.47
N ILE A 145 4.81 6.36 -19.68
CA ILE A 145 5.97 5.49 -19.93
C ILE A 145 7.18 6.00 -19.14
N ALA A 146 7.42 7.31 -19.11
CA ALA A 146 8.48 7.90 -18.29
C ALA A 146 8.23 7.66 -16.79
N ALA A 147 7.00 7.73 -16.31
CA ALA A 147 6.63 7.38 -14.95
C ALA A 147 6.92 5.89 -14.63
N LEU A 148 6.61 4.96 -15.53
CA LEU A 148 6.99 3.55 -15.35
C LEU A 148 8.52 3.37 -15.28
N ALA A 149 9.28 4.11 -16.08
CA ALA A 149 10.74 4.10 -16.01
C ALA A 149 11.25 4.65 -14.66
N TRP A 150 10.64 5.70 -14.12
CA TRP A 150 10.92 6.19 -12.77
C TRP A 150 10.66 5.11 -11.70
N ALA A 151 9.53 4.40 -11.79
CA ALA A 151 9.25 3.29 -10.88
C ALA A 151 10.35 2.22 -10.97
N GLY A 152 10.77 1.85 -12.18
CA GLY A 152 11.86 0.90 -12.40
C GLY A 152 13.17 1.34 -11.75
N THR A 153 13.49 2.64 -11.83
CA THR A 153 14.67 3.22 -11.17
C THR A 153 14.56 3.21 -9.65
N ILE A 154 13.43 3.67 -9.10
CA ILE A 154 13.19 3.66 -7.65
C ILE A 154 13.32 2.23 -7.10
N TYR A 155 12.62 1.24 -7.67
CA TYR A 155 12.67 -0.12 -7.15
C TYR A 155 13.98 -0.86 -7.40
N ARG A 156 14.83 -0.38 -8.30
CA ARG A 156 16.17 -0.93 -8.52
C ARG A 156 17.18 -0.34 -7.53
N ASP A 157 17.11 0.97 -7.31
CA ASP A 157 18.18 1.72 -6.66
C ASP A 157 17.89 1.95 -5.16
N GLU A 158 16.62 1.95 -4.76
CA GLU A 158 16.17 2.27 -3.39
C GLU A 158 15.67 1.04 -2.61
N MET A 159 15.72 -0.16 -3.21
CA MET A 159 15.36 -1.43 -2.57
C MET A 159 16.61 -2.20 -2.18
N VAL A 160 16.75 -2.53 -0.89
CA VAL A 160 17.96 -3.15 -0.33
C VAL A 160 17.65 -4.58 0.11
N ALA A 161 18.48 -5.53 -0.33
CA ALA A 161 18.37 -6.93 0.09
C ALA A 161 18.64 -7.06 1.59
N HIS A 162 17.91 -7.97 2.24
CA HIS A 162 18.04 -8.27 3.66
C HIS A 162 18.52 -9.72 3.86
N PRO A 163 19.28 -10.05 4.93
CA PRO A 163 19.84 -11.38 5.13
C PRO A 163 18.84 -12.55 5.18
N ASP A 164 17.55 -12.28 5.45
CA ASP A 164 16.47 -13.27 5.44
C ASP A 164 15.93 -13.60 4.03
N GLY A 165 16.60 -13.10 2.99
CA GLY A 165 16.15 -13.20 1.59
C GLY A 165 15.06 -12.20 1.22
N GLY A 166 14.66 -11.33 2.16
CA GLY A 166 13.71 -10.25 1.93
C GLY A 166 14.34 -9.01 1.32
N ILE A 167 13.51 -8.00 1.07
CA ILE A 167 13.93 -6.68 0.59
C ILE A 167 13.26 -5.60 1.46
N ILE A 168 14.01 -4.55 1.81
CA ILE A 168 13.54 -3.37 2.53
C ILE A 168 13.60 -2.16 1.60
N PHE A 169 12.52 -1.36 1.59
CA PHE A 169 12.47 -0.11 0.83
C PHE A 169 13.12 1.03 1.62
N GLN A 170 14.06 1.76 1.01
CA GLN A 170 14.70 2.95 1.58
C GLN A 170 15.12 2.82 3.07
N PRO A 171 15.88 1.78 3.47
CA PRO A 171 16.27 1.62 4.86
C PRO A 171 17.06 2.83 5.36
N GLY A 172 16.65 3.38 6.50
CA GLY A 172 17.28 4.54 7.14
C GLY A 172 16.78 5.89 6.64
N VAL A 173 15.98 5.95 5.56
CA VAL A 173 15.48 7.24 5.03
C VAL A 173 14.60 7.98 6.03
N TYR A 174 13.94 7.26 6.94
CA TYR A 174 13.06 7.85 7.94
C TYR A 174 13.72 8.06 9.29
N ARG A 175 15.03 7.80 9.44
CA ARG A 175 15.72 7.78 10.75
C ARG A 175 15.48 9.04 11.58
N ASP A 176 15.49 10.20 10.94
CA ASP A 176 15.31 11.51 11.57
C ASP A 176 13.89 12.07 11.46
N HIS A 177 12.96 11.35 10.82
CA HIS A 177 11.57 11.75 10.76
C HIS A 177 10.92 11.66 12.15
N ARG A 178 10.18 12.69 12.57
CA ARG A 178 9.56 12.77 13.91
C ARG A 178 8.75 11.53 14.30
N ASP A 179 8.03 10.94 13.34
CA ASP A 179 7.20 9.75 13.56
C ASP A 179 8.03 8.48 13.87
N TYR A 180 9.34 8.50 13.59
CA TYR A 180 10.29 7.37 13.72
C TYR A 180 11.35 7.63 14.80
N GLN A 181 11.41 8.84 15.37
CA GLN A 181 12.44 9.24 16.35
C GLN A 181 12.46 8.40 17.63
N TYR A 182 11.43 7.61 17.89
CA TYR A 182 11.29 6.76 19.09
C TYR A 182 11.28 5.26 18.77
N ALA A 183 11.63 4.87 17.54
CA ALA A 183 11.58 3.49 17.06
C ALA A 183 12.49 2.51 17.85
N GLY A 184 13.46 3.01 18.62
CA GLY A 184 14.32 2.20 19.48
C GLY A 184 13.69 1.81 20.82
N HIS A 185 12.57 2.44 21.21
CA HIS A 185 11.86 2.11 22.45
C HIS A 185 10.84 1.00 22.24
N GLN A 186 10.86 -0.02 23.10
CA GLN A 186 9.89 -1.12 23.08
C GLN A 186 8.75 -0.94 24.08
N VAL A 187 8.84 0.03 24.98
CA VAL A 187 7.86 0.26 26.03
C VAL A 187 7.41 1.71 25.98
N LEU A 188 6.10 1.92 25.95
CA LEU A 188 5.52 3.25 26.04
C LEU A 188 5.71 3.78 27.46
N ALA A 189 6.38 4.93 27.59
CA ALA A 189 6.55 5.63 28.85
C ALA A 189 6.43 7.15 28.64
N PRO A 190 6.09 7.93 29.67
CA PRO A 190 6.15 9.39 29.60
C PRO A 190 7.59 9.88 29.41
N SER A 191 7.77 10.97 28.67
CA SER A 191 9.06 11.69 28.59
C SER A 191 10.25 10.86 28.11
N LEU A 192 10.00 9.92 27.20
CA LEU A 192 11.08 9.19 26.54
C LEU A 192 11.98 10.18 25.77
N PRO A 193 13.32 10.04 25.84
CA PRO A 193 14.21 10.74 24.92
C PRO A 193 14.14 10.09 23.53
N PRO A 194 14.44 10.81 22.43
CA PRO A 194 14.58 10.19 21.12
C PRO A 194 15.56 9.01 21.14
N SER A 195 15.19 7.92 20.46
CA SER A 195 16.01 6.74 20.24
C SER A 195 15.81 6.31 18.77
N PRO A 196 16.41 7.03 17.82
CA PRO A 196 16.30 6.69 16.40
C PRO A 196 17.06 5.40 16.10
N VAL A 197 16.56 4.64 15.13
CA VAL A 197 17.16 3.37 14.70
C VAL A 197 17.83 3.57 13.35
N ASP A 198 19.11 3.22 13.27
CA ASP A 198 19.84 3.18 12.00
C ASP A 198 19.26 2.12 11.06
N GLY A 199 19.12 2.47 9.78
CA GLY A 199 18.54 1.55 8.80
C GLY A 199 17.05 1.22 9.01
N ILE A 200 16.32 2.02 9.81
CA ILE A 200 14.88 1.84 10.01
C ILE A 200 14.13 1.84 8.68
N GLY A 201 13.36 0.79 8.42
CA GLY A 201 12.53 0.70 7.22
C GLY A 201 11.21 1.45 7.42
N PRO A 202 10.47 1.73 6.33
CA PRO A 202 9.13 2.28 6.40
C PRO A 202 8.22 1.42 7.29
N ASP A 203 7.22 2.06 7.88
CA ASP A 203 6.23 1.37 8.70
C ASP A 203 5.35 0.43 7.88
N THR A 204 4.92 -0.68 8.50
CA THR A 204 4.13 -1.72 7.84
C THR A 204 2.76 -1.22 7.39
N SER A 205 2.26 -0.13 7.98
CA SER A 205 0.96 0.45 7.64
C SER A 205 0.97 1.24 6.33
N HIS A 206 2.09 1.81 5.88
CA HIS A 206 2.17 2.41 4.54
C HIS A 206 2.62 1.37 3.51
N SER A 207 3.55 0.51 3.90
CA SER A 207 4.13 -0.56 3.06
C SER A 207 3.14 -1.62 2.55
N HIS A 208 1.97 -1.80 3.19
CA HIS A 208 1.00 -2.82 2.77
C HIS A 208 0.51 -2.67 1.32
N ARG A 209 0.70 -1.51 0.70
CA ARG A 209 0.24 -1.22 -0.67
C ARG A 209 1.26 -1.59 -1.74
N THR A 210 2.54 -1.67 -1.38
CA THR A 210 3.65 -1.83 -2.33
C THR A 210 3.51 -3.07 -3.22
N LEU A 211 2.99 -4.18 -2.69
CA LEU A 211 2.77 -5.39 -3.51
C LEU A 211 1.72 -5.19 -4.62
N VAL A 212 0.72 -4.34 -4.38
CA VAL A 212 -0.27 -3.96 -5.40
C VAL A 212 0.39 -3.07 -6.45
N PHE A 213 1.19 -2.07 -6.03
CA PHE A 213 1.92 -1.20 -6.95
C PHE A 213 2.85 -1.99 -7.87
N LEU A 214 3.64 -2.91 -7.30
CA LEU A 214 4.53 -3.78 -8.06
C LEU A 214 3.76 -4.65 -9.08
N ARG A 215 2.58 -5.17 -8.73
CA ARG A 215 1.71 -5.88 -9.69
C ARG A 215 1.32 -4.98 -10.87
N GLN A 216 0.93 -3.73 -10.61
CA GLN A 216 0.57 -2.77 -11.64
C GLN A 216 1.76 -2.46 -12.57
N HIS A 217 2.95 -2.23 -12.01
CA HIS A 217 4.18 -2.00 -12.78
C HIS A 217 4.59 -3.21 -13.62
N THR A 218 4.52 -4.43 -13.06
CA THR A 218 4.81 -5.67 -13.79
C THR A 218 3.89 -5.81 -15.00
N MET A 219 2.58 -5.62 -14.82
CA MET A 219 1.62 -5.74 -15.93
C MET A 219 1.89 -4.71 -17.03
N ALA A 220 2.19 -3.46 -16.66
CA ALA A 220 2.51 -2.40 -17.63
C ALA A 220 3.79 -2.72 -18.42
N ALA A 221 4.87 -3.09 -17.73
CA ALA A 221 6.15 -3.42 -18.37
C ALA A 221 6.00 -4.60 -19.33
N GLN A 222 5.33 -5.69 -18.91
CA GLN A 222 5.09 -6.86 -19.76
C GLN A 222 4.29 -6.49 -21.01
N LEU A 223 3.24 -5.67 -20.88
CA LEU A 223 2.41 -5.29 -22.01
C LEU A 223 3.13 -4.36 -23.00
N LEU A 224 4.10 -3.57 -22.53
CA LEU A 224 4.99 -2.78 -23.37
C LEU A 224 6.16 -3.59 -23.97
N GLY A 225 6.30 -4.86 -23.62
CA GLY A 225 7.46 -5.68 -24.01
C GLY A 225 8.77 -5.25 -23.34
N GLN A 226 8.69 -4.55 -22.21
CA GLN A 226 9.84 -4.11 -21.41
C GLN A 226 10.22 -5.15 -20.36
N ASP A 227 11.46 -5.08 -19.85
CA ASP A 227 11.91 -5.98 -18.77
C ASP A 227 11.18 -5.69 -17.45
N ALA A 228 10.38 -6.66 -17.00
CA ALA A 228 9.64 -6.59 -15.75
C ALA A 228 10.37 -7.24 -14.55
N THR A 229 11.60 -7.73 -14.76
CA THR A 229 12.36 -8.53 -13.78
C THR A 229 12.57 -7.78 -12.47
N VAL A 230 12.85 -6.46 -12.52
CA VAL A 230 13.02 -5.65 -11.31
C VAL A 230 11.76 -5.69 -10.44
N PHE A 231 10.57 -5.48 -11.02
CA PHE A 231 9.31 -5.46 -10.28
C PHE A 231 8.96 -6.84 -9.72
N ILE A 232 9.15 -7.91 -10.51
CA ILE A 232 8.87 -9.29 -10.10
C ILE A 232 9.78 -9.70 -8.94
N ARG A 233 11.09 -9.45 -9.06
CA ARG A 233 12.08 -9.77 -8.01
C ARG A 233 11.79 -8.98 -6.74
N THR A 234 11.53 -7.68 -6.87
CA THR A 234 11.20 -6.82 -5.73
C THR A 234 9.92 -7.29 -5.04
N ALA A 235 8.89 -7.69 -5.78
CA ALA A 235 7.65 -8.17 -5.17
C ALA A 235 7.85 -9.49 -4.39
N ARG A 236 8.66 -10.41 -4.92
CA ARG A 236 9.00 -11.66 -4.21
C ARG A 236 9.79 -11.38 -2.94
N GLY A 237 10.83 -10.54 -3.01
CA GLY A 237 11.63 -10.18 -1.84
C GLY A 237 10.84 -9.38 -0.80
N PHE A 238 9.96 -8.48 -1.22
CA PHE A 238 9.12 -7.72 -0.30
C PHE A 238 8.04 -8.59 0.37
N ALA A 239 7.43 -9.52 -0.38
CA ALA A 239 6.51 -10.51 0.20
C ALA A 239 7.23 -11.46 1.18
N GLN A 240 8.44 -11.91 0.83
CA GLN A 240 9.29 -12.68 1.75
C GLN A 240 9.57 -11.88 3.01
N ARG A 241 9.91 -10.60 2.86
CA ARG A 241 10.18 -9.75 4.01
C ARG A 241 8.96 -9.67 4.93
N PHE A 242 7.77 -9.41 4.39
CA PHE A 242 6.55 -9.36 5.18
C PHE A 242 6.29 -10.65 5.95
N ARG A 243 6.55 -11.84 5.38
CA ARG A 243 6.41 -13.12 6.11
C ARG A 243 7.28 -13.17 7.36
N CYS A 244 8.51 -12.68 7.28
CA CYS A 244 9.43 -12.63 8.42
C CYS A 244 9.02 -11.62 9.51
N LEU A 245 8.09 -10.71 9.20
CA LEU A 245 7.55 -9.74 10.14
C LEU A 245 6.32 -10.26 10.90
N LEU A 246 5.73 -11.36 10.45
CA LEU A 246 4.52 -11.95 11.02
C LEU A 246 4.85 -12.72 12.30
N ASN A 247 4.09 -12.44 13.34
CA ASN A 247 4.16 -13.13 14.63
C ASN A 247 2.80 -13.72 14.97
N GLU A 248 2.76 -15.03 15.17
CA GLU A 248 1.61 -15.72 15.75
C GLU A 248 1.59 -15.46 17.27
N ARG A 249 0.46 -15.00 17.80
CA ARG A 249 0.26 -14.76 19.23
C ARG A 249 -0.91 -15.58 19.75
N THR A 250 -0.81 -16.01 21.00
CA THR A 250 -1.91 -16.67 21.71
C THR A 250 -2.16 -15.95 23.02
N LEU A 251 -3.41 -15.51 23.25
CA LEU A 251 -3.84 -14.98 24.54
C LEU A 251 -5.15 -15.63 24.96
N ASN A 252 -5.21 -16.12 26.21
CA ASN A 252 -6.37 -16.84 26.75
C ASN A 252 -6.83 -18.00 25.85
N GLY A 253 -5.88 -18.75 25.30
CA GLY A 253 -6.16 -19.88 24.41
C GLY A 253 -6.68 -19.52 23.01
N ARG A 254 -6.77 -18.22 22.67
CA ARG A 254 -7.19 -17.75 21.34
C ARG A 254 -5.99 -17.22 20.57
N ARG A 255 -5.74 -17.83 19.43
CA ARG A 255 -4.70 -17.46 18.48
C ARG A 255 -5.10 -16.21 17.68
N PHE A 256 -4.14 -15.34 17.41
CA PHE A 256 -4.28 -14.22 16.48
C PHE A 256 -2.92 -13.83 15.89
N TRP A 257 -2.93 -13.12 14.76
CA TRP A 257 -1.71 -12.67 14.08
C TRP A 257 -1.32 -11.26 14.49
N SER A 258 -0.04 -10.96 14.43
CA SER A 258 0.49 -9.60 14.53
C SER A 258 1.64 -9.40 13.53
N THR A 259 1.96 -8.17 13.22
CA THR A 259 3.22 -7.79 12.55
C THR A 259 4.04 -6.95 13.50
N VAL A 260 5.33 -6.79 13.22
CA VAL A 260 6.10 -5.67 13.79
C VAL A 260 5.73 -4.34 13.11
N ASN A 261 6.07 -3.22 13.76
CA ASN A 261 5.75 -1.89 13.25
C ASN A 261 6.56 -1.47 12.01
N TYR A 262 7.80 -1.92 11.85
CA TYR A 262 8.68 -1.46 10.77
C TYR A 262 9.13 -2.58 9.85
N THR A 263 9.24 -2.30 8.55
CA THR A 263 9.70 -3.28 7.56
C THR A 263 11.15 -3.71 7.75
N SER A 264 11.96 -2.97 8.51
CA SER A 264 13.30 -3.42 8.93
C SER A 264 13.31 -4.41 10.09
N GLY A 265 12.14 -4.81 10.62
CA GLY A 265 12.04 -5.85 11.65
C GLY A 265 12.04 -5.31 13.07
N HIS A 266 12.33 -4.02 13.23
CA HIS A 266 12.20 -3.34 14.50
C HIS A 266 10.71 -3.23 14.87
N ASP A 267 10.42 -3.41 16.14
CA ASP A 267 9.05 -3.36 16.69
C ASP A 267 8.93 -2.35 17.82
N GLY A 268 9.54 -1.17 17.65
CA GLY A 268 9.46 -0.10 18.64
C GLY A 268 8.33 0.89 18.40
N LEU A 269 8.34 1.97 19.18
CA LEU A 269 7.29 2.98 19.17
C LEU A 269 7.22 3.75 17.85
N TYR A 270 6.02 3.87 17.28
CA TYR A 270 5.74 4.67 16.10
C TYR A 270 4.77 5.82 16.41
N ARG A 271 5.03 7.02 15.86
CA ARG A 271 4.19 8.22 16.08
C ARG A 271 3.94 8.54 17.56
N TYR A 272 4.95 8.32 18.40
CA TYR A 272 4.93 8.80 19.79
C TYR A 272 4.89 10.33 19.81
N ARG A 273 4.01 10.92 20.63
CA ARG A 273 3.79 12.39 20.71
C ARG A 273 3.28 13.02 19.41
N TYR A 274 2.54 12.26 18.60
CA TYR A 274 1.92 12.79 17.40
C TYR A 274 0.74 13.71 17.75
N VAL A 275 0.46 14.69 16.90
CA VAL A 275 -0.55 15.75 17.11
C VAL A 275 -1.93 15.21 17.51
N THR A 276 -2.27 13.99 17.05
CA THR A 276 -3.56 13.35 17.34
C THR A 276 -3.52 12.35 18.50
N THR A 277 -2.38 12.11 19.14
CA THR A 277 -2.21 11.05 20.17
C THR A 277 -1.69 11.54 21.52
N SER A 278 -1.38 12.84 21.71
CA SER A 278 -0.80 13.36 22.97
C SER A 278 0.45 12.56 23.39
N GLU A 279 0.70 12.30 24.68
CA GLU A 279 1.82 11.45 25.19
C GLU A 279 1.73 9.95 24.81
N SER A 280 0.97 9.62 23.77
CA SER A 280 0.80 8.26 23.26
C SER A 280 1.39 8.10 21.86
N GLY A 281 1.49 6.84 21.42
CA GLY A 281 1.97 6.40 20.12
C GLY A 281 1.63 4.92 19.95
N TYR A 282 1.90 4.38 18.77
CA TYR A 282 1.73 2.96 18.50
C TYR A 282 2.88 2.21 19.18
N GLY A 283 2.55 1.37 20.15
CA GLY A 283 3.46 0.41 20.76
C GLY A 283 3.81 -0.76 19.84
N PRO A 284 4.68 -1.68 20.31
CA PRO A 284 5.07 -2.87 19.56
C PRO A 284 3.87 -3.65 19.00
N GLY A 285 3.87 -3.85 17.70
CA GLY A 285 2.85 -4.56 16.95
C GLY A 285 1.49 -3.87 16.82
N GLU A 286 1.31 -2.64 17.27
CA GLU A 286 0.02 -1.94 17.20
C GLU A 286 -0.36 -1.48 15.78
N LEU A 287 0.55 -1.59 14.79
CA LEU A 287 0.20 -1.45 13.36
C LEU A 287 -0.44 -2.70 12.75
N SER A 288 -0.60 -3.77 13.52
CA SER A 288 -1.14 -5.07 13.08
C SER A 288 -2.52 -5.01 12.45
N GLY A 289 -3.37 -4.06 12.84
CA GLY A 289 -4.70 -3.90 12.28
C GLY A 289 -4.69 -3.70 10.76
N THR A 290 -3.64 -3.12 10.20
CA THR A 290 -3.52 -2.86 8.75
C THR A 290 -3.44 -4.13 7.90
N MET A 291 -3.01 -5.26 8.48
CA MET A 291 -3.01 -6.55 7.78
C MET A 291 -4.42 -6.93 7.32
N THR A 292 -5.45 -6.60 8.10
CA THR A 292 -6.85 -6.93 7.77
C THR A 292 -7.39 -6.17 6.55
N LEU A 293 -6.68 -5.14 6.05
CA LEU A 293 -7.05 -4.45 4.81
C LEU A 293 -6.85 -5.34 3.58
N GLY A 294 -5.99 -6.37 3.68
CA GLY A 294 -5.83 -7.40 2.66
C GLY A 294 -4.82 -7.09 1.56
N TRP A 295 -4.28 -5.86 1.47
CA TRP A 295 -3.46 -5.45 0.31
C TRP A 295 -2.13 -6.19 0.20
N TRP A 296 -1.59 -6.73 1.30
CA TRP A 296 -0.44 -7.62 1.21
C TRP A 296 -0.73 -8.86 0.34
N GLY A 297 -2.00 -9.28 0.23
CA GLY A 297 -2.42 -10.38 -0.64
C GLY A 297 -2.64 -9.98 -2.10
N GLY A 298 -2.41 -8.71 -2.46
CA GLY A 298 -2.74 -8.15 -3.78
C GLY A 298 -1.87 -8.67 -4.93
N ASN A 299 -0.76 -9.36 -4.62
CA ASN A 299 0.08 -10.03 -5.60
C ASN A 299 0.00 -11.56 -5.43
N ALA A 300 -0.56 -12.25 -6.43
CA ALA A 300 -0.73 -13.71 -6.42
C ALA A 300 0.63 -14.45 -6.32
N ASP A 301 1.68 -13.91 -6.94
CA ASP A 301 3.03 -14.49 -6.90
C ASP A 301 3.74 -14.24 -5.57
N GLY A 302 3.20 -13.32 -4.75
CA GLY A 302 3.71 -13.02 -3.43
C GLY A 302 3.44 -14.15 -2.43
N GLY A 303 2.54 -15.10 -2.72
CA GLY A 303 2.29 -16.30 -1.91
C GLY A 303 1.80 -16.02 -0.48
N LEU A 304 1.04 -14.93 -0.29
CA LEU A 304 0.48 -14.55 1.02
C LEU A 304 -0.98 -15.00 1.20
N ALA A 305 -1.57 -15.66 0.19
CA ALA A 305 -2.92 -16.20 0.27
C ALA A 305 -3.10 -17.19 1.43
N ASP A 306 -2.10 -18.03 1.69
CA ASP A 306 -2.14 -19.02 2.78
C ASP A 306 -2.12 -18.33 4.16
N PHE A 307 -1.35 -17.24 4.32
CA PHE A 307 -1.41 -16.41 5.53
C PHE A 307 -2.81 -15.83 5.74
N TYR A 308 -3.43 -15.26 4.70
CA TYR A 308 -4.79 -14.74 4.83
C TYR A 308 -5.83 -15.84 5.07
N GLY A 309 -5.63 -17.04 4.51
CA GLY A 309 -6.45 -18.21 4.80
C GLY A 309 -6.35 -18.63 6.26
N ASP A 310 -5.14 -18.63 6.83
CA ASP A 310 -4.93 -18.91 8.24
C ASP A 310 -5.49 -17.80 9.14
N MET A 311 -5.27 -16.53 8.78
CA MET A 311 -5.84 -15.37 9.49
C MET A 311 -7.36 -15.41 9.54
N LEU A 312 -8.02 -15.91 8.49
CA LEU A 312 -9.48 -16.08 8.45
C LEU A 312 -9.98 -17.01 9.57
N THR A 313 -9.17 -17.98 10.01
CA THR A 313 -9.53 -18.89 11.12
C THR A 313 -9.52 -18.22 12.49
N THR A 314 -9.01 -16.99 12.57
CA THR A 314 -8.97 -16.20 13.82
C THR A 314 -10.23 -15.36 14.01
N PHE A 315 -11.13 -15.30 13.02
CA PHE A 315 -12.43 -14.64 13.14
C PHE A 315 -13.49 -15.54 13.81
N PRO A 316 -14.39 -15.00 14.65
CA PRO A 316 -14.39 -13.61 15.14
C PRO A 316 -13.19 -13.34 16.05
N LEU A 317 -12.55 -12.19 15.84
CA LEU A 317 -11.33 -11.81 16.54
C LEU A 317 -11.54 -11.78 18.06
N SER A 318 -10.52 -12.18 18.81
CA SER A 318 -10.54 -12.03 20.27
C SER A 318 -10.46 -10.55 20.65
N GLU A 319 -10.96 -10.19 21.84
CA GLU A 319 -10.81 -8.81 22.34
C GLU A 319 -9.35 -8.38 22.43
N ALA A 320 -8.44 -9.33 22.69
CA ALA A 320 -7.01 -9.08 22.74
C ALA A 320 -6.46 -8.65 21.37
N ALA A 321 -6.86 -9.35 20.32
CA ALA A 321 -6.50 -9.00 18.95
C ALA A 321 -7.08 -7.63 18.58
N ILE A 322 -8.35 -7.38 18.91
CA ILE A 322 -9.00 -6.09 18.63
C ILE A 322 -8.28 -4.95 19.35
N ARG A 323 -7.95 -5.11 20.64
CA ARG A 323 -7.20 -4.08 21.40
C ARG A 323 -5.85 -3.77 20.73
N LEU A 324 -5.08 -4.79 20.35
CA LEU A 324 -3.81 -4.59 19.65
C LEU A 324 -4.01 -3.91 18.29
N TYR A 325 -5.02 -4.35 17.51
CA TYR A 325 -5.24 -3.87 16.16
C TYR A 325 -5.77 -2.44 16.10
N VAL A 326 -6.49 -2.00 17.14
CA VAL A 326 -6.99 -0.62 17.23
C VAL A 326 -5.85 0.35 17.51
N GLY A 327 -4.87 -0.03 18.33
CA GLY A 327 -3.77 0.84 18.76
C GLY A 327 -4.28 2.13 19.43
N PRO A 328 -3.48 3.23 19.41
CA PRO A 328 -3.98 4.55 19.75
C PRO A 328 -4.99 5.01 18.70
N ASN A 329 -6.29 4.94 19.03
CA ASN A 329 -7.36 5.28 18.10
C ASN A 329 -7.21 6.73 17.59
N THR A 330 -7.33 6.92 16.28
CA THR A 330 -7.18 8.24 15.65
C THR A 330 -8.48 9.05 15.74
N THR A 331 -8.40 10.37 15.86
CA THR A 331 -9.56 11.29 15.80
C THR A 331 -10.15 11.48 14.40
N ARG A 332 -9.70 10.74 13.39
CA ARG A 332 -10.15 10.87 12.01
C ARG A 332 -11.60 10.40 11.87
N VAL A 333 -12.45 11.24 11.27
CA VAL A 333 -13.81 10.84 10.87
C VAL A 333 -13.71 9.80 9.76
N ARG A 334 -14.37 8.66 9.96
CA ARG A 334 -14.43 7.54 9.02
C ARG A 334 -15.88 7.17 8.78
N HIS A 335 -16.15 6.54 7.63
CA HIS A 335 -17.43 5.89 7.40
C HIS A 335 -17.72 4.90 8.54
N PRO A 336 -18.97 4.78 9.05
CA PRO A 336 -19.28 3.93 10.21
C PRO A 336 -18.80 2.48 10.10
N MET A 337 -18.79 1.92 8.88
CA MET A 337 -18.28 0.57 8.63
C MET A 337 -16.74 0.43 8.76
N MET A 338 -16.01 1.55 8.66
CA MET A 338 -14.54 1.63 8.69
C MET A 338 -14.00 2.20 10.00
N THR A 339 -14.88 2.60 10.92
CA THR A 339 -14.51 3.13 12.23
C THR A 339 -14.01 2.01 13.14
N TRP A 340 -12.90 2.25 13.82
CA TRP A 340 -12.33 1.29 14.78
C TRP A 340 -12.91 1.57 16.17
N PRO A 341 -13.31 0.54 16.96
CA PRO A 341 -13.11 -0.90 16.72
C PRO A 341 -14.18 -1.58 15.84
N THR A 342 -15.30 -0.92 15.52
CA THR A 342 -16.47 -1.50 14.83
C THR A 342 -16.13 -2.27 13.55
N PHE A 343 -15.17 -1.78 12.76
CA PHE A 343 -14.64 -2.44 11.55
C PHE A 343 -14.23 -3.92 11.75
N PHE A 344 -13.74 -4.27 12.94
CA PHE A 344 -13.31 -5.64 13.25
C PHE A 344 -14.48 -6.57 13.64
N ASN A 345 -15.62 -6.00 14.05
CA ASN A 345 -16.77 -6.73 14.59
C ASN A 345 -17.99 -6.75 13.65
N ASN A 346 -18.04 -5.87 12.66
CA ASN A 346 -19.16 -5.75 11.72
C ASN A 346 -19.01 -6.66 10.47
N GLY A 347 -18.03 -7.56 10.46
CA GLY A 347 -17.73 -8.47 9.35
C GLY A 347 -16.92 -7.84 8.20
N PHE A 348 -16.64 -6.53 8.22
CA PHE A 348 -15.95 -5.88 7.10
C PHE A 348 -14.47 -6.26 7.01
N ALA A 349 -13.76 -6.31 8.14
CA ALA A 349 -12.39 -6.83 8.19
C ALA A 349 -12.31 -8.31 7.74
N GLU A 350 -13.25 -9.14 8.20
CA GLU A 350 -13.32 -10.56 7.81
C GLU A 350 -13.53 -10.70 6.30
N LEU A 351 -14.42 -9.90 5.71
CA LEU A 351 -14.65 -9.89 4.27
C LEU A 351 -13.37 -9.56 3.50
N LEU A 352 -12.62 -8.53 3.90
CA LEU A 352 -11.37 -8.16 3.22
C LEU A 352 -10.31 -9.27 3.32
N VAL A 353 -10.16 -9.88 4.49
CA VAL A 353 -9.27 -11.04 4.70
C VAL A 353 -9.71 -12.23 3.83
N ARG A 354 -11.01 -12.51 3.76
CA ARG A 354 -11.58 -13.57 2.92
C ARG A 354 -11.34 -13.32 1.43
N LEU A 355 -11.45 -12.07 0.99
CA LEU A 355 -11.12 -11.69 -0.39
C LEU A 355 -9.61 -11.91 -0.67
N ALA A 356 -8.74 -11.46 0.23
CA ALA A 356 -7.28 -11.60 0.14
C ALA A 356 -6.80 -13.06 0.17
N SER A 357 -7.49 -13.95 0.89
CA SER A 357 -7.15 -15.37 0.95
C SER A 357 -7.35 -16.13 -0.37
N GLY A 358 -8.09 -15.54 -1.34
CA GLY A 358 -8.54 -16.26 -2.53
C GLY A 358 -9.47 -17.46 -2.23
N GLN A 359 -9.82 -17.69 -0.96
CA GLN A 359 -10.46 -18.88 -0.40
C GLN A 359 -9.84 -20.22 -0.85
N ARG A 360 -8.56 -20.42 -0.54
CA ARG A 360 -7.99 -21.76 -0.25
C ARG A 360 -8.10 -22.04 1.25
N ALA A 361 -9.29 -22.38 1.75
CA ALA A 361 -9.40 -22.88 3.13
C ALA A 361 -9.03 -24.38 3.14
N GLY A 362 -7.85 -24.76 3.66
CA GLY A 362 -7.57 -26.18 3.96
C GLY A 362 -6.16 -26.74 3.73
N ARG A 363 -5.08 -25.95 3.60
CA ARG A 363 -3.72 -26.51 3.67
C ARG A 363 -2.96 -25.92 4.85
N ARG A 364 -2.71 -26.74 5.87
CA ARG A 364 -1.82 -26.41 6.99
C ARG A 364 -0.46 -26.03 6.41
N LEU A 365 0.07 -24.87 6.79
CA LEU A 365 1.48 -24.56 6.67
C LEU A 365 2.22 -25.59 7.53
N VAL A 366 2.88 -26.55 6.89
CA VAL A 366 3.80 -27.46 7.57
C VAL A 366 4.99 -26.60 7.97
N SER A 367 5.20 -26.42 9.27
CA SER A 367 6.39 -25.77 9.80
C SER A 367 7.62 -26.54 9.33
N THR A 368 8.46 -25.94 8.50
CA THR A 368 9.82 -26.42 8.29
C THR A 368 10.67 -25.92 9.46
N ASN A 369 10.61 -26.66 10.56
CA ASN A 369 11.71 -26.68 11.53
C ASN A 369 12.58 -27.89 11.15
N GLY A 370 13.77 -27.60 10.65
CA GLY A 370 14.91 -28.51 10.58
C GLY A 370 16.08 -27.82 11.25
#